data_AF-A0AB39W0R2-F1
#
_entry.id   AF-A0AB39W0R2-F1
#
_cell.length_a   1.000
_cell.length_b   1.000
_cell.length_c   1.000
_cell.angle_alpha   90.00
_cell.angle_beta   90.00
_cell.angle_gamma   90.00
#
_symmetry.space_group_name_H-M   'P 1'
#
loop_
_entity.id
_entity.type
_entity.pdbx_description
1 polymer ?
#
loop_
_entity_poly.entity_id
_entity_poly.type
_entity_poly.pdbx_seq_one_letter_code
_entity_poly.pdbx_strand_id
1 'polypeptide(L)'
;MILSIKRMLLFFVIISSSLVFCQENKGSLGHDESGFSAFDSKEKTFQFVSENYLTSKKETPFENLIQSGGLNIKQIGDYNNLNLNLKGAIIKVDIVQNGDNNQLELDKEVNSIKQKVVQDGQNNSIKDLSMYANNNVNMELIQQGSNQNIQNYGTNSISENMKVIQSGNGAAVIIINNK
;
A
#
# COMPACT_ATOMS: atom_id res chain seq x y z
N MET A 1 19.23 46.34 -45.91
CA MET A 1 18.65 45.01 -46.21
C MET A 1 18.95 43.96 -45.12
N ILE A 2 20.19 43.86 -44.63
CA ILE A 2 20.63 42.85 -43.62
C ILE A 2 19.89 42.96 -42.26
N LEU A 3 19.53 44.17 -41.83
CA LEU A 3 18.85 44.39 -40.54
C LEU A 3 17.40 43.85 -40.52
N SER A 4 16.74 43.81 -41.69
CA SER A 4 15.37 43.28 -41.85
C SER A 4 15.34 41.75 -41.77
N ILE A 5 16.37 41.11 -42.34
CA ILE A 5 16.52 39.64 -42.34
C ILE A 5 16.75 39.11 -40.91
N LYS A 6 17.54 39.80 -40.08
CA LYS A 6 17.75 39.42 -38.66
C LYS A 6 16.47 39.52 -37.83
N ARG A 7 15.63 40.54 -38.08
CA ARG A 7 14.33 40.69 -37.41
C ARG A 7 13.31 39.63 -37.88
N MET A 8 13.38 39.24 -39.15
CA MET A 8 12.54 38.17 -39.70
C MET A 8 12.93 36.78 -39.14
N LEU A 9 14.23 36.53 -38.96
CA LEU A 9 14.75 35.31 -38.33
C LEU A 9 14.34 35.20 -36.85
N LEU A 10 14.32 36.30 -36.11
CA LEU A 10 13.89 36.32 -34.71
C LEU A 10 12.40 35.97 -34.54
N PHE A 11 11.56 36.38 -35.50
CA PHE A 11 10.13 36.05 -35.51
C PHE A 11 9.87 34.56 -35.81
N PHE A 12 10.71 33.93 -36.62
CA PHE A 12 10.56 32.51 -36.98
C PHE A 12 10.92 31.57 -35.82
N VAL A 13 11.81 31.99 -34.92
CA VAL A 13 12.21 31.23 -33.72
C VAL A 13 11.12 31.21 -32.64
N ILE A 14 10.25 32.23 -32.59
CA ILE A 14 9.16 32.31 -31.60
C ILE A 14 7.97 31.41 -31.99
N ILE A 15 7.81 31.10 -33.29
CA ILE A 15 6.70 30.28 -33.80
C ILE A 15 7.02 28.77 -33.72
N SER A 16 8.29 28.38 -33.59
CA SER A 16 8.71 26.98 -33.51
C SER A 16 8.68 26.38 -32.09
N SER A 17 8.39 27.16 -31.05
CA SER A 17 8.10 26.60 -29.72
C SER A 17 6.66 26.06 -29.70
N SER A 18 6.47 24.87 -30.24
CA SER A 18 5.26 24.08 -30.01
C SER A 18 5.07 23.90 -28.51
N LEU A 19 3.96 24.42 -27.98
CA LEU A 19 3.51 24.17 -26.62
C LEU A 19 3.24 22.65 -26.52
N VAL A 20 4.13 21.94 -25.85
CA VAL A 20 3.94 20.52 -25.52
C VAL A 20 2.89 20.45 -24.42
N PHE A 21 1.63 20.26 -24.80
CA PHE A 21 0.62 19.77 -23.87
C PHE A 21 0.81 18.26 -23.73
N CYS A 22 1.32 17.82 -22.58
CA CYS A 22 1.33 16.40 -22.23
C CYS A 22 -0.13 15.97 -22.00
N GLN A 23 -0.72 15.26 -22.95
CA GLN A 23 -2.00 14.59 -22.75
C GLN A 23 -1.75 13.23 -22.11
N GLU A 24 -2.38 13.00 -20.96
CA GLU A 24 -2.39 11.72 -20.27
C GLU A 24 -3.11 10.69 -21.15
N ASN A 25 -2.35 9.71 -21.64
CA ASN A 25 -2.89 8.60 -22.40
C ASN A 25 -3.74 7.74 -21.47
N LYS A 26 -5.07 7.91 -21.51
CA LYS A 26 -5.99 6.92 -20.98
C LYS A 26 -5.91 5.69 -21.88
N GLY A 27 -5.01 4.79 -21.51
CA GLY A 27 -4.81 3.51 -22.18
C GLY A 27 -6.16 2.82 -22.42
N SER A 28 -6.39 2.48 -23.68
CA SER A 28 -7.56 1.75 -24.16
C SER A 28 -7.65 0.38 -23.51
N LEU A 29 -8.82 0.14 -22.89
CA LEU A 29 -9.51 -1.11 -22.61
C LEU A 29 -8.89 -2.38 -23.22
N GLY A 30 -8.46 -3.29 -22.34
CA GLY A 30 -7.89 -4.58 -22.75
C GLY A 30 -7.65 -5.60 -21.64
N HIS A 31 -8.25 -5.49 -20.46
CA HIS A 31 -8.55 -6.57 -19.50
C HIS A 31 -9.22 -5.93 -18.29
N ASP A 32 -10.45 -6.35 -17.96
CA ASP A 32 -11.14 -5.89 -16.75
C ASP A 32 -10.53 -6.60 -15.52
N GLU A 33 -9.32 -6.21 -15.15
CA GLU A 33 -8.83 -6.47 -13.80
C GLU A 33 -9.62 -5.57 -12.85
N SER A 34 -10.47 -6.19 -12.02
CA SER A 34 -11.24 -5.49 -10.99
C SER A 34 -10.29 -4.90 -9.96
N GLY A 35 -9.97 -3.62 -10.10
CA GLY A 35 -9.27 -2.83 -9.08
C GLY A 35 -10.28 -2.11 -8.21
N PHE A 36 -9.93 -1.87 -6.95
CA PHE A 36 -10.78 -1.11 -6.02
C PHE A 36 -10.93 0.34 -6.48
N SER A 37 -12.16 0.76 -6.79
CA SER A 37 -12.44 2.06 -7.42
C SER A 37 -12.11 3.29 -6.54
N ALA A 38 -11.85 3.08 -5.25
CA ALA A 38 -11.35 4.15 -4.37
C ALA A 38 -9.90 4.57 -4.69
N PHE A 39 -9.16 3.77 -5.46
CA PHE A 39 -7.80 4.09 -5.88
C PHE A 39 -7.70 4.59 -7.33
N ASP A 40 -8.82 4.77 -8.02
CA ASP A 40 -8.84 5.19 -9.44
C ASP A 40 -8.30 6.61 -9.68
N SER A 41 -8.32 7.48 -8.66
CA SER A 41 -7.79 8.84 -8.78
C SER A 41 -7.03 9.26 -7.53
N LYS A 42 -6.05 10.15 -7.71
CA LYS A 42 -5.23 10.69 -6.62
C LYS A 42 -6.08 11.33 -5.50
N GLU A 43 -7.13 12.05 -5.88
CA GLU A 43 -8.08 12.69 -4.94
C GLU A 43 -8.79 11.63 -4.08
N LYS A 44 -9.34 10.58 -4.71
CA LYS A 44 -10.05 9.50 -4.02
C LYS A 44 -9.11 8.69 -3.13
N THR A 45 -7.90 8.41 -3.60
CA THR A 45 -6.88 7.73 -2.81
C THR A 45 -6.53 8.54 -1.56
N PHE A 46 -6.27 9.84 -1.71
CA PHE A 46 -5.95 10.70 -0.56
C PHE A 46 -7.09 10.74 0.45
N GLN A 47 -8.33 10.88 -0.03
CA GLN A 47 -9.52 10.85 0.81
C GLN A 47 -9.65 9.51 1.55
N PHE A 48 -9.51 8.38 0.84
CA PHE A 48 -9.59 7.05 1.45
C PHE A 48 -8.51 6.83 2.52
N VAL A 49 -7.25 7.20 2.24
CA VAL A 49 -6.14 7.09 3.20
C VAL A 49 -6.40 7.96 4.43
N SER A 50 -6.91 9.19 4.23
CA SER A 50 -7.25 10.12 5.31
C SER A 50 -8.40 9.61 6.20
N GLU A 51 -9.47 9.10 5.60
CA GLU A 51 -10.64 8.56 6.32
C GLU A 51 -10.28 7.29 7.13
N ASN A 52 -9.40 6.44 6.60
CA ASN A 52 -8.93 5.24 7.27
C ASN A 52 -7.95 5.49 8.42
N TYR A 53 -7.40 6.71 8.53
CA TYR A 53 -6.64 7.15 9.69
C TYR A 53 -7.56 7.47 10.89
N LEU A 54 -8.85 7.70 10.66
CA LEU A 54 -9.80 8.21 11.66
C LEU A 54 -10.79 7.16 12.19
N THR A 55 -10.73 5.92 11.72
CA THR A 55 -11.70 4.88 12.07
C THR A 55 -11.07 3.76 12.92
N SER A 56 -11.42 3.72 14.20
CA SER A 56 -11.17 2.57 15.07
C SER A 56 -12.39 1.66 15.09
N LYS A 57 -12.25 0.43 14.58
CA LYS A 57 -13.28 -0.61 14.70
C LYS A 57 -13.00 -1.39 15.99
N LYS A 58 -14.06 -1.60 16.78
CA LYS A 58 -14.00 -2.23 18.10
C LYS A 58 -13.64 -3.72 17.98
N GLU A 59 -12.60 -4.15 18.70
CA GLU A 59 -12.06 -5.52 18.66
C GLU A 59 -12.62 -6.44 19.77
N THR A 60 -12.66 -7.73 19.46
CA THR A 60 -12.88 -8.84 20.39
C THR A 60 -11.53 -9.40 20.84
N PRO A 61 -11.32 -9.76 22.11
CA PRO A 61 -10.03 -10.29 22.57
C PRO A 61 -9.78 -11.67 21.96
N PHE A 62 -8.60 -11.87 21.38
CA PHE A 62 -8.17 -13.13 20.82
C PHE A 62 -6.95 -13.64 21.59
N GLU A 63 -7.10 -14.75 22.32
CA GLU A 63 -5.96 -15.39 22.98
C GLU A 63 -5.41 -16.56 22.13
N ASN A 64 -4.11 -16.43 21.84
CA ASN A 64 -3.05 -17.43 21.66
C ASN A 64 -3.22 -18.62 20.69
N LEU A 65 -2.27 -18.65 19.74
CA LEU A 65 -1.85 -19.72 18.84
C LEU A 65 -2.95 -20.46 18.07
N ILE A 66 -3.47 -19.80 17.03
CA ILE A 66 -4.18 -20.51 15.96
C ILE A 66 -3.18 -20.93 14.89
N GLN A 67 -2.98 -22.25 14.78
CA GLN A 67 -2.48 -22.89 13.57
C GLN A 67 -3.68 -23.51 12.83
N SER A 68 -4.36 -22.72 12.00
CA SER A 68 -5.34 -23.25 11.04
C SER A 68 -4.72 -23.24 9.65
N GLY A 69 -4.07 -24.35 9.26
CA GLY A 69 -3.67 -24.73 7.88
C GLY A 69 -2.86 -23.73 7.01
N GLY A 70 -2.61 -22.51 7.49
CA GLY A 70 -2.20 -21.38 6.68
C GLY A 70 -2.09 -20.07 7.47
N LEU A 71 -2.80 -19.88 8.57
CA LEU A 71 -2.58 -18.75 9.49
C LEU A 71 -1.68 -19.18 10.65
N ASN A 72 -0.61 -18.42 10.92
CA ASN A 72 0.27 -18.55 12.06
C ASN A 72 0.43 -17.18 12.72
N ILE A 73 0.17 -17.10 14.03
CA ILE A 73 0.23 -15.85 14.79
C ILE A 73 1.04 -16.10 16.06
N LYS A 74 2.03 -15.23 16.29
CA LYS A 74 2.83 -15.19 17.51
C LYS A 74 2.89 -13.77 18.04
N GLN A 75 2.38 -13.56 19.25
CA GLN A 75 2.45 -12.28 19.96
C GLN A 75 3.24 -12.49 21.26
N ILE A 76 4.30 -11.69 21.45
CA ILE A 76 5.17 -11.72 22.63
C ILE A 76 5.28 -10.29 23.15
N GLY A 77 4.96 -10.07 24.43
CA GLY A 77 4.90 -8.74 25.03
C GLY A 77 3.47 -8.29 25.27
N ASP A 78 3.31 -7.09 25.84
CA ASP A 78 2.03 -6.60 26.34
C ASP A 78 1.32 -5.71 25.32
N TYR A 79 -0.01 -5.74 25.32
CA TYR A 79 -0.87 -4.84 24.52
C TYR A 79 -0.62 -4.88 23.00
N ASN A 80 -0.09 -5.98 22.48
CA ASN A 80 -0.10 -6.22 21.04
C ASN A 80 -1.54 -6.43 20.55
N ASN A 81 -1.91 -5.75 19.46
CA ASN A 81 -3.24 -5.78 18.91
C ASN A 81 -3.24 -6.28 17.46
N LEU A 82 -4.25 -7.07 17.10
CA LEU A 82 -4.32 -7.76 15.83
C LEU A 82 -5.76 -7.86 15.32
N ASN A 83 -6.02 -7.18 14.20
CA ASN A 83 -7.27 -7.26 13.47
C ASN A 83 -7.06 -7.89 12.09
N LEU A 84 -7.75 -9.01 11.83
CA LEU A 84 -7.63 -9.76 10.58
C LEU A 84 -9.01 -9.97 9.94
N ASN A 85 -9.15 -9.51 8.70
CA ASN A 85 -10.25 -9.84 7.81
C ASN A 85 -9.68 -10.35 6.48
N LEU A 86 -9.65 -11.67 6.28
CA LEU A 86 -8.97 -12.29 5.16
C LEU A 86 -9.94 -13.16 4.34
N LYS A 87 -10.04 -12.87 3.04
CA LYS A 87 -10.85 -13.59 2.07
C LYS A 87 -10.04 -13.87 0.81
N GLY A 88 -9.91 -15.14 0.47
CA GLY A 88 -9.25 -15.61 -0.74
C GLY A 88 -9.26 -17.14 -0.84
N ALA A 89 -8.92 -17.67 -2.01
CA ALA A 89 -8.92 -19.11 -2.26
C ALA A 89 -7.77 -19.83 -1.54
N ILE A 90 -6.63 -19.15 -1.36
CA ILE A 90 -5.46 -19.64 -0.62
C ILE A 90 -5.07 -18.56 0.39
N ILE A 91 -4.94 -18.93 1.66
CA ILE A 91 -4.50 -18.03 2.73
C ILE A 91 -3.33 -18.66 3.46
N LYS A 92 -2.17 -18.00 3.40
CA LYS A 92 -0.91 -18.35 4.09
C LYS A 92 -0.33 -17.09 4.72
N VAL A 93 -0.64 -16.84 5.98
CA VAL A 93 -0.25 -15.62 6.70
C VAL A 93 0.55 -16.00 7.93
N ASP A 94 1.75 -15.44 8.07
CA ASP A 94 2.64 -15.62 9.21
C ASP A 94 2.89 -14.27 9.89
N ILE A 95 2.46 -14.14 11.14
CA ILE A 95 2.51 -12.88 11.89
C ILE A 95 3.31 -13.10 13.17
N VAL A 96 4.34 -12.27 13.36
CA VAL A 96 5.14 -12.22 14.58
C VAL A 96 5.17 -10.80 15.11
N GLN A 97 4.58 -10.56 16.28
CA GLN A 97 4.70 -9.32 17.04
C GLN A 97 5.55 -9.62 18.28
N ASN A 98 6.70 -8.95 18.41
CA ASN A 98 7.63 -9.10 19.52
C ASN A 98 7.92 -7.73 20.15
N GLY A 99 7.55 -7.55 21.41
CA GLY A 99 7.57 -6.28 22.15
C GLY A 99 6.16 -5.79 22.44
N ASP A 100 6.01 -4.52 22.83
CA ASP A 100 4.77 -4.02 23.43
C ASP A 100 4.04 -3.02 22.52
N ASN A 101 2.72 -2.98 22.61
CA ASN A 101 1.86 -2.01 21.93
C ASN A 101 2.00 -2.02 20.39
N ASN A 102 2.38 -3.14 19.78
CA ASN A 102 2.37 -3.24 18.32
C ASN A 102 0.96 -3.47 17.81
N GLN A 103 0.61 -2.86 16.69
CA GLN A 103 -0.71 -2.92 16.09
C GLN A 103 -0.62 -3.42 14.65
N LEU A 104 -1.48 -4.36 14.30
CA LEU A 104 -1.59 -4.90 12.95
C LEU A 104 -3.06 -4.97 12.52
N GLU A 105 -3.38 -4.32 11.40
CA GLU A 105 -4.64 -4.44 10.70
C GLU A 105 -4.39 -5.01 9.29
N LEU A 106 -4.88 -6.22 9.01
CA LEU A 106 -4.90 -6.81 7.67
C LEU A 106 -6.35 -7.00 7.23
N ASP A 107 -6.79 -6.25 6.22
CA ASP A 107 -8.10 -6.41 5.57
C ASP A 107 -7.90 -6.70 4.09
N LYS A 108 -8.07 -7.96 3.69
CA LYS A 108 -7.77 -8.43 2.33
C LYS A 108 -8.89 -9.28 1.76
N GLU A 109 -9.36 -8.89 0.58
CA GLU A 109 -10.23 -9.68 -0.30
C GLU A 109 -9.57 -9.79 -1.68
N VAL A 110 -8.88 -10.91 -1.91
CA VAL A 110 -8.03 -11.16 -3.09
C VAL A 110 -8.01 -12.64 -3.50
N ASN A 111 -7.40 -12.99 -4.64
CA ASN A 111 -7.37 -14.38 -5.12
C ASN A 111 -6.57 -15.32 -4.21
N SER A 112 -5.34 -14.94 -3.86
CA SER A 112 -4.51 -15.67 -2.91
C SER A 112 -3.70 -14.74 -2.03
N ILE A 113 -3.49 -15.13 -0.79
CA ILE A 113 -2.75 -14.38 0.23
C ILE A 113 -1.60 -15.25 0.70
N LYS A 114 -0.38 -14.79 0.46
CA LYS A 114 0.85 -15.25 1.11
C LYS A 114 1.47 -14.03 1.77
N GLN A 115 1.50 -13.96 3.09
CA GLN A 115 1.99 -12.75 3.75
C GLN A 115 2.79 -13.09 4.98
N LYS A 116 3.89 -12.36 5.16
CA LYS A 116 4.66 -12.37 6.39
C LYS A 116 4.66 -10.99 7.00
N VAL A 117 4.33 -10.89 8.27
CA VAL A 117 4.42 -9.65 9.04
C VAL A 117 5.30 -9.89 10.25
N VAL A 118 6.31 -9.04 10.43
CA VAL A 118 7.19 -9.06 11.61
C VAL A 118 7.25 -7.65 12.18
N GLN A 119 6.82 -7.49 13.43
CA GLN A 119 7.00 -6.26 14.20
C GLN A 119 7.89 -6.59 15.40
N ASP A 120 9.12 -6.13 15.38
CA ASP A 120 10.11 -6.33 16.46
C ASP A 120 10.44 -4.98 17.12
N GLY A 121 9.88 -4.75 18.29
CA GLY A 121 10.02 -3.53 19.08
C GLY A 121 8.69 -3.03 19.62
N GLN A 122 8.53 -1.71 19.75
CA GLN A 122 7.44 -1.11 20.54
C GLN A 122 6.68 -0.01 19.79
N ASN A 123 5.37 0.06 20.00
CA ASN A 123 4.51 1.08 19.39
C ASN A 123 4.59 1.11 17.84
N ASN A 124 4.84 -0.03 17.19
CA ASN A 124 4.82 -0.08 15.73
C ASN A 124 3.40 -0.36 15.22
N SER A 125 3.04 0.20 14.09
CA SER A 125 1.73 0.02 13.47
C SER A 125 1.87 -0.38 12.00
N ILE A 126 1.06 -1.35 11.58
CA ILE A 126 0.91 -1.74 10.17
C ILE A 126 -0.58 -1.78 9.85
N LYS A 127 -0.96 -1.11 8.78
CA LYS A 127 -2.30 -1.19 8.17
C LYS A 127 -2.15 -1.60 6.71
N ASP A 128 -2.70 -2.75 6.35
CA ASP A 128 -2.61 -3.28 4.99
C ASP A 128 -4.00 -3.68 4.47
N LEU A 129 -4.51 -2.88 3.54
CA LEU A 129 -5.85 -3.01 2.99
C LEU A 129 -5.79 -3.34 1.50
N SER A 130 -6.51 -4.37 1.08
CA SER A 130 -6.67 -4.72 -0.34
C SER A 130 -8.06 -5.30 -0.58
N MET A 131 -8.97 -4.56 -1.20
CA MET A 131 -10.35 -5.00 -1.41
C MET A 131 -10.63 -5.33 -2.88
N TYR A 132 -11.39 -6.40 -3.12
CA TYR A 132 -11.95 -6.78 -4.44
C TYR A 132 -10.94 -6.87 -5.60
N ALA A 133 -9.68 -7.23 -5.30
CA ALA A 133 -8.65 -7.31 -6.33
C ALA A 133 -8.47 -8.74 -6.83
N ASN A 134 -8.50 -8.93 -8.15
CA ASN A 134 -8.24 -10.22 -8.81
C ASN A 134 -6.74 -10.59 -8.85
N ASN A 135 -5.94 -10.05 -7.94
CA ASN A 135 -4.50 -10.23 -7.89
C ASN A 135 -4.11 -11.21 -6.79
N ASN A 136 -2.89 -11.76 -6.88
CA ASN A 136 -2.30 -12.49 -5.78
C ASN A 136 -1.54 -11.52 -4.87
N VAL A 137 -1.43 -11.85 -3.60
CA VAL A 137 -0.57 -11.13 -2.66
C VAL A 137 0.51 -12.10 -2.23
N ASN A 138 1.78 -11.75 -2.46
CA ASN A 138 2.91 -12.38 -1.81
C ASN A 138 3.87 -11.31 -1.27
N MET A 139 3.66 -10.93 0.00
CA MET A 139 4.27 -9.73 0.60
C MET A 139 4.94 -10.01 1.95
N GLU A 140 6.04 -9.33 2.22
CA GLU A 140 6.67 -9.29 3.54
C GLU A 140 6.72 -7.85 4.08
N LEU A 141 6.17 -7.62 5.28
CA LEU A 141 6.22 -6.34 5.98
C LEU A 141 6.98 -6.51 7.29
N ILE A 142 8.12 -5.85 7.42
CA ILE A 142 9.04 -6.00 8.56
C ILE A 142 9.32 -4.63 9.19
N GLN A 143 9.05 -4.49 10.47
CA GLN A 143 9.38 -3.33 11.30
C GLN A 143 10.35 -3.73 12.42
N GLN A 144 11.42 -2.96 12.59
CA GLN A 144 12.46 -3.16 13.59
C GLN A 144 12.77 -1.85 14.32
N GLY A 145 12.32 -1.71 15.57
CA GLY A 145 12.50 -0.50 16.37
C GLY A 145 11.18 0.02 16.94
N SER A 146 11.00 1.34 16.99
CA SER A 146 9.87 1.92 17.72
C SER A 146 9.15 3.03 16.97
N ASN A 147 7.86 3.18 17.27
CA ASN A 147 7.02 4.27 16.74
C ASN A 147 7.01 4.33 15.21
N GLN A 148 7.10 3.17 14.56
CA GLN A 148 7.09 3.05 13.10
C GLN A 148 5.67 2.82 12.58
N ASN A 149 5.41 3.27 11.35
CA ASN A 149 4.13 3.07 10.69
C ASN A 149 4.32 2.59 9.24
N ILE A 150 3.67 1.49 8.86
CA ILE A 150 3.52 1.09 7.46
C ILE A 150 2.03 1.11 7.11
N GLN A 151 1.69 1.80 6.03
CA GLN A 151 0.37 1.75 5.45
C GLN A 151 0.46 1.25 4.01
N ASN A 152 -0.18 0.12 3.71
CA ASN A 152 -0.24 -0.43 2.36
C ASN A 152 -1.69 -0.46 1.88
N TYR A 153 -1.93 0.11 0.71
CA TYR A 153 -3.26 0.25 0.12
C TYR A 153 -3.29 -0.31 -1.29
N GLY A 154 -4.20 -1.23 -1.53
CA GLY A 154 -4.37 -1.89 -2.83
C GLY A 154 -3.33 -2.98 -3.10
N THR A 155 -3.48 -3.63 -4.25
CA THR A 155 -2.57 -4.67 -4.74
C THR A 155 -2.55 -4.69 -6.26
N ASN A 156 -1.37 -4.87 -6.84
CA ASN A 156 -1.09 -4.99 -8.27
C ASN A 156 0.03 -6.02 -8.53
N SER A 157 0.44 -6.18 -9.78
CA SER A 157 1.50 -7.12 -10.21
C SER A 157 2.86 -6.89 -9.50
N ILE A 158 3.18 -5.67 -9.08
CA ILE A 158 4.40 -5.36 -8.32
C ILE A 158 4.28 -5.86 -6.88
N SER A 159 3.12 -5.66 -6.26
CA SER A 159 2.85 -6.07 -4.89
C SER A 159 2.86 -7.60 -4.69
N GLU A 160 2.79 -8.38 -5.76
CA GLU A 160 2.88 -9.84 -5.71
C GLU A 160 4.19 -10.37 -5.15
N ASN A 161 5.27 -9.58 -5.08
CA ASN A 161 6.55 -10.03 -4.50
C ASN A 161 7.23 -8.93 -3.68
N MET A 162 6.45 -8.03 -3.09
CA MET A 162 6.99 -6.86 -2.39
C MET A 162 7.51 -7.23 -1.00
N LYS A 163 8.68 -6.69 -0.66
CA LYS A 163 9.25 -6.75 0.69
C LYS A 163 9.57 -5.35 1.19
N VAL A 164 8.99 -5.00 2.33
CA VAL A 164 9.18 -3.71 3.00
C VAL A 164 9.88 -3.97 4.32
N ILE A 165 11.02 -3.30 4.52
CA ILE A 165 11.76 -3.34 5.78
C ILE A 165 11.90 -1.91 6.27
N GLN A 166 11.39 -1.64 7.45
CA GLN A 166 11.50 -0.37 8.14
C GLN A 166 12.26 -0.56 9.45
N SER A 167 13.27 0.27 9.68
CA SER A 167 14.13 0.18 10.87
C SER A 167 14.41 1.55 11.49
N GLY A 168 14.61 1.62 12.81
CA GLY A 168 14.89 2.87 13.53
C GLY A 168 13.71 3.36 14.39
N ASN A 169 13.56 4.68 14.54
CA ASN A 169 12.53 5.27 15.41
C ASN A 169 11.76 6.39 14.68
N GLY A 170 10.43 6.33 14.67
CA GLY A 170 9.58 7.48 14.33
C GLY A 170 9.35 7.77 12.84
N ALA A 171 9.40 6.78 11.96
CA ALA A 171 9.18 6.95 10.52
C ALA A 171 7.85 6.34 10.03
N ALA A 172 7.34 6.82 8.90
CA ALA A 172 6.17 6.26 8.23
C ALA A 172 6.48 5.89 6.76
N VAL A 173 5.98 4.74 6.31
CA VAL A 173 6.01 4.29 4.92
C VAL A 173 4.57 4.16 4.45
N ILE A 174 4.22 4.81 3.34
CA ILE A 174 2.90 4.70 2.72
C ILE A 174 3.08 4.16 1.31
N ILE A 175 2.39 3.06 1.02
CA ILE A 175 2.45 2.33 -0.24
C ILE A 175 1.04 2.33 -0.82
N ILE A 176 0.94 2.79 -2.06
CA ILE A 176 -0.31 2.81 -2.81
C ILE A 176 -0.06 2.01 -4.08
N ASN A 177 -0.63 0.81 -4.13
CA ASN A 177 -0.61 -0.03 -5.31
C ASN A 177 -1.88 0.24 -6.10
N ASN A 178 -1.77 1.14 -7.07
CA ASN A 178 -2.79 1.33 -8.09
C ASN A 178 -2.51 0.42 -9.30
N LYS A 179 -3.50 0.27 -10.18
CA LYS A 179 -3.37 -0.44 -11.47
C LYS A 179 -2.11 -0.02 -12.24
#